data_AF-A0A972Z3Z5-F1
#
_entry.id   AF-A0A972Z3Z5-F1
#
_cell.length_a   1.000
_cell.length_b   1.000
_cell.length_c   1.000
_cell.angle_alpha   90.00
_cell.angle_beta   90.00
_cell.angle_gamma   90.00
#
_symmetry.space_group_name_H-M   'P 1'
#
loop_
_entity.id
_entity.type
_entity.pdbx_description
1 polymer ?
#
loop_
_entity_poly.entity_id
_entity_poly.type
_entity_poly.pdbx_seq_one_letter_code
_entity_poly.pdbx_strand_id
1 'polypeptide(L)'
;MPILAKLLGIRSKIPGLPKVSNLPFIAKLRQLPILSKIPNPLKIPFIARIPTRTKLILIGAVSICLIFVLVIAPMILSLGDKGDGEDTPQEIPEEVAEVAEEPPSESPGTDDQPPSEVADPEPVEENPAEEPVGELLEPLPDEEPPPEPTPDPIVGGAILEDTIWEKRDIPYVVTESVRIPADITLTIEPGVTITKKENMSFDYMFVISGTLQAHGTVDNPIIFDGGSNSSFFTTRDSDSNTYLDLEYCRIKNGISLWYSYGNLGAFSIRYSRISNLAGTSFIWYPELDVHIEHNTFKNTGGFAIEQRHNNKVYIQYNLFDGKHRDLPDNADYWIQNRGSFNQSETIIQYNSFSSADRTALQLAPEHDSASMTATNNYWGTQDENLIAAMIYDRNDDPACAGYVSYSPYLTEPHLDTPPN
;
A
#
# COMPACT_ATOMS: atom_id res chain seq x y z
N MET A 1 -18.10 17.89 -42.67
CA MET A 1 -19.26 18.39 -41.88
C MET A 1 -20.55 17.52 -41.92
N PRO A 2 -20.53 16.19 -42.24
CA PRO A 2 -21.66 15.31 -41.87
C PRO A 2 -21.31 14.16 -40.90
N ILE A 3 -20.04 14.02 -40.48
CA ILE A 3 -19.60 12.91 -39.61
C ILE A 3 -19.71 13.28 -38.12
N LEU A 4 -19.59 14.56 -37.77
CA LEU A 4 -19.66 15.02 -36.37
C LEU A 4 -21.09 14.98 -35.78
N ALA A 5 -22.13 15.09 -36.62
CA ALA A 5 -23.52 15.00 -36.18
C ALA A 5 -23.97 13.55 -35.89
N LYS A 6 -23.26 12.55 -36.39
CA LYS A 6 -23.58 11.11 -36.18
C LYS A 6 -22.96 10.53 -34.91
N LEU A 7 -21.89 11.15 -34.39
CA LEU A 7 -21.22 10.77 -33.14
C LEU A 7 -21.99 11.24 -31.88
N LEU A 8 -22.83 12.27 -31.99
CA LEU A 8 -23.64 12.81 -30.89
C LEU A 8 -25.06 12.22 -30.79
N GLY A 9 -25.37 11.21 -31.61
CA GLY A 9 -26.72 10.64 -31.77
C GLY A 9 -26.89 9.20 -31.29
N ILE A 10 -26.04 8.69 -30.39
CA ILE A 10 -26.30 7.39 -29.75
C ILE A 10 -27.40 7.62 -28.70
N ARG A 11 -28.63 7.20 -29.05
CA ARG A 11 -29.72 7.05 -28.08
C ARG A 11 -29.24 6.18 -26.93
N SER A 12 -29.32 6.71 -25.71
CA SER A 12 -29.11 5.96 -24.48
C SER A 12 -30.08 4.77 -24.40
N LYS A 13 -29.52 3.58 -24.24
CA LYS A 13 -30.25 2.37 -23.78
C LYS A 13 -29.73 1.93 -22.40
N ILE A 14 -29.40 2.89 -21.54
CA ILE A 14 -29.08 2.65 -20.13
C ILE A 14 -29.96 3.61 -19.31
N PRO A 15 -30.91 3.11 -18.50
CA PRO A 15 -31.72 3.97 -17.63
C PRO A 15 -30.84 4.57 -16.52
N GLY A 16 -30.84 5.90 -16.37
CA GLY A 16 -30.28 6.57 -15.17
C GLY A 16 -29.25 7.70 -15.37
N LEU A 17 -28.70 7.92 -16.57
CA LEU A 17 -27.74 9.02 -16.80
C LEU A 17 -28.39 10.32 -17.31
N PRO A 18 -28.05 11.50 -16.74
CA PRO A 18 -28.62 12.78 -17.17
C PRO A 18 -28.18 13.17 -18.59
N LYS A 19 -29.08 13.84 -19.33
CA LYS A 19 -28.88 14.25 -20.73
C LYS A 19 -27.79 15.33 -20.86
N VAL A 20 -26.81 15.08 -21.74
CA VAL A 20 -25.63 15.93 -22.03
C VAL A 20 -25.97 17.27 -22.72
N SER A 21 -27.25 17.62 -22.91
CA SER A 21 -27.64 18.78 -23.74
C SER A 21 -27.62 20.14 -23.04
N ASN A 22 -27.27 20.24 -21.75
CA ASN A 22 -27.46 21.48 -20.97
C ASN A 22 -26.18 22.12 -20.40
N LEU A 23 -24.99 21.84 -20.94
CA LEU A 23 -23.77 22.51 -20.49
C LEU A 23 -23.44 23.75 -21.35
N PRO A 24 -23.41 24.98 -20.77
CA PRO A 24 -23.14 26.24 -21.50
C PRO A 24 -21.73 26.31 -22.12
N PHE A 25 -20.86 25.37 -21.80
CA PHE A 25 -19.50 25.23 -22.33
C PHE A 25 -19.45 24.91 -23.84
N ILE A 26 -20.43 24.17 -24.37
CA ILE A 26 -20.44 23.70 -25.78
C ILE A 26 -20.69 24.85 -26.78
N ALA A 27 -21.42 25.90 -26.38
CA ALA A 27 -21.67 27.06 -27.23
C ALA A 27 -20.42 27.92 -27.46
N LYS A 28 -19.50 27.95 -26.49
CA LYS A 28 -18.27 28.76 -26.51
C LYS A 28 -17.18 28.13 -27.40
N LEU A 29 -17.13 26.81 -27.47
CA LEU A 29 -16.22 26.03 -28.32
C LEU A 29 -16.43 26.26 -29.84
N ARG A 30 -17.65 26.64 -30.27
CA ARG A 30 -17.97 26.85 -31.70
C ARG A 30 -17.40 28.14 -32.31
N GLN A 31 -16.92 29.08 -31.50
CA GLN A 31 -16.44 30.39 -31.99
C GLN A 31 -14.92 30.52 -32.05
N LEU A 32 -14.16 29.46 -31.74
CA LEU A 32 -12.70 29.51 -31.73
C LEU A 32 -12.11 29.35 -33.15
N PRO A 33 -11.40 30.37 -33.70
CA PRO A 33 -10.89 30.36 -35.08
C PRO A 33 -9.80 29.30 -35.35
N ILE A 34 -9.21 28.73 -34.30
CA ILE A 34 -8.14 27.72 -34.34
C ILE A 34 -8.60 26.40 -35.01
N LEU A 35 -9.89 26.06 -34.91
CA LEU A 35 -10.43 24.82 -35.49
C LEU A 35 -10.34 24.76 -37.02
N SER A 36 -10.20 25.90 -37.70
CA SER A 36 -10.06 25.99 -39.17
C SER A 36 -8.65 25.65 -39.67
N LYS A 37 -7.64 25.64 -38.80
CA LYS A 37 -6.23 25.40 -39.14
C LYS A 37 -5.76 23.96 -38.90
N ILE A 38 -6.63 23.10 -38.37
CA ILE A 38 -6.29 21.70 -38.09
C ILE A 38 -6.36 20.89 -39.39
N PRO A 39 -5.26 20.24 -39.84
CA PRO A 39 -5.26 19.41 -41.05
C PRO A 39 -6.25 18.25 -40.92
N ASN A 40 -6.97 17.94 -42.01
CA ASN A 40 -7.93 16.85 -42.03
C ASN A 40 -7.20 15.49 -41.84
N PRO A 41 -7.42 14.76 -40.73
CA PRO A 41 -6.62 13.60 -40.36
C PRO A 41 -6.75 12.43 -41.35
N LEU A 42 -7.75 12.44 -42.23
CA LEU A 42 -7.93 11.45 -43.30
C LEU A 42 -6.95 11.59 -44.48
N LYS A 43 -6.12 12.64 -44.52
CA LYS A 43 -5.13 12.85 -45.60
C LYS A 43 -3.70 12.43 -45.23
N ILE A 44 -3.48 11.87 -44.03
CA ILE A 44 -2.16 11.40 -43.60
C ILE A 44 -1.94 9.99 -44.18
N PRO A 45 -0.91 9.76 -45.03
CA PRO A 45 -0.77 8.54 -45.84
C PRO A 45 -0.67 7.24 -45.03
N PHE A 46 -0.26 7.32 -43.76
CA PHE A 46 -0.15 6.17 -42.85
C PHE A 46 -1.50 5.60 -42.38
N ILE A 47 -2.56 6.43 -42.32
CA ILE A 47 -3.85 6.04 -41.73
C ILE A 47 -4.71 5.22 -42.70
N ALA A 48 -4.46 5.27 -44.00
CA ALA A 48 -5.29 4.60 -45.01
C ALA A 48 -5.28 3.05 -44.89
N ARG A 49 -4.20 2.44 -44.38
CA ARG A 49 -3.99 0.97 -44.34
C ARG A 49 -4.55 0.24 -43.10
N ILE A 50 -5.13 0.96 -42.14
CA ILE A 50 -5.60 0.37 -40.87
C ILE A 50 -7.05 -0.17 -41.00
N PRO A 51 -7.40 -1.34 -40.41
CA PRO A 51 -8.76 -1.86 -40.37
C PRO A 51 -9.77 -0.90 -39.70
N THR A 52 -11.02 -0.92 -40.16
CA THR A 52 -12.05 0.12 -39.89
C THR A 52 -12.38 0.32 -38.41
N ARG A 53 -12.22 -0.70 -37.56
CA ARG A 53 -12.49 -0.61 -36.11
C ARG A 53 -11.39 0.11 -35.33
N THR A 54 -10.12 -0.11 -35.68
CA THR A 54 -8.96 0.54 -35.05
C THR A 54 -8.84 2.02 -35.47
N LYS A 55 -9.30 2.37 -36.69
CA LYS A 55 -9.41 3.77 -37.15
C LYS A 55 -10.29 4.64 -36.25
N LEU A 56 -11.37 4.10 -35.71
CA LEU A 56 -12.31 4.88 -34.89
C LEU A 56 -11.75 5.21 -33.50
N ILE A 57 -11.01 4.27 -32.92
CA ILE A 57 -10.37 4.42 -31.59
C ILE A 57 -9.20 5.41 -31.69
N LEU A 58 -8.37 5.28 -32.74
CA LEU A 58 -7.22 6.18 -32.95
C LEU A 58 -7.67 7.63 -33.25
N ILE A 59 -8.74 7.82 -34.03
CA ILE A 59 -9.30 9.15 -34.30
C ILE A 59 -9.93 9.75 -33.04
N GLY A 60 -10.56 8.92 -32.18
CA GLY A 60 -11.07 9.33 -30.88
C GLY A 60 -9.97 9.81 -29.93
N ALA A 61 -8.90 9.01 -29.79
CA ALA A 61 -7.76 9.33 -28.93
C ALA A 61 -7.02 10.60 -29.37
N VAL A 62 -6.76 10.76 -30.69
CA VAL A 62 -6.11 11.96 -31.24
C VAL A 62 -6.98 13.21 -31.06
N SER A 63 -8.30 13.08 -31.18
CA SER A 63 -9.22 14.21 -30.97
C SER A 63 -9.28 14.63 -29.50
N ILE A 64 -9.20 13.68 -28.55
CA ILE A 64 -9.19 13.95 -27.10
C ILE A 64 -7.86 14.61 -26.70
N CYS A 65 -6.72 14.11 -27.20
CA CYS A 65 -5.40 14.74 -26.97
C CYS A 65 -5.34 16.17 -27.51
N LEU A 66 -5.86 16.44 -28.72
CA LEU A 66 -5.87 17.80 -29.28
C LEU A 66 -6.75 18.76 -28.47
N ILE A 67 -7.88 18.29 -27.91
CA ILE A 67 -8.75 19.10 -27.06
C ILE A 67 -8.04 19.44 -25.73
N PHE A 68 -7.31 18.47 -25.16
CA PHE A 68 -6.58 18.68 -23.91
C PHE A 68 -5.46 19.72 -24.06
N VAL A 69 -4.64 19.59 -25.12
CA VAL A 69 -3.49 20.46 -25.38
C VAL A 69 -3.91 21.88 -25.81
N LEU A 70 -4.94 22.02 -26.64
CA LEU A 70 -5.28 23.32 -27.24
C LEU A 70 -6.35 24.11 -26.48
N VAL A 71 -7.12 23.47 -25.60
CA VAL A 71 -8.25 24.12 -24.91
C VAL A 71 -8.11 24.08 -23.40
N ILE A 72 -7.65 22.96 -22.83
CA ILE A 72 -7.62 22.78 -21.37
C ILE A 72 -6.31 23.33 -20.78
N ALA A 73 -5.16 23.02 -21.37
CA ALA A 73 -3.85 23.50 -20.89
C ALA A 73 -3.70 25.04 -20.80
N PRO A 74 -4.18 25.85 -21.77
CA PRO A 74 -4.11 27.31 -21.66
C PRO A 74 -5.08 27.88 -20.61
N MET A 75 -6.17 27.17 -20.31
CA MET A 75 -7.18 27.61 -19.35
C MET A 75 -6.70 27.39 -17.91
N ILE A 76 -5.90 26.34 -17.68
CA ILE A 76 -5.21 26.07 -16.40
C ILE A 76 -4.11 27.11 -16.16
N LEU A 77 -3.32 27.45 -17.18
CA LEU A 77 -2.30 28.50 -17.09
C LEU A 77 -2.89 29.90 -16.83
N SER A 78 -4.10 30.19 -17.31
CA SER A 78 -4.79 31.47 -17.06
C SER A 78 -5.41 31.59 -15.66
N LEU A 79 -5.46 30.50 -14.88
CA LEU A 79 -6.00 30.48 -13.52
C LEU A 79 -4.92 30.57 -12.44
N GLY A 80 -3.63 30.50 -12.80
CA GLY A 80 -2.50 30.54 -11.88
C GLY A 80 -1.89 31.92 -11.62
N ASP A 81 -2.43 32.99 -12.21
CA ASP A 81 -1.81 34.32 -12.17
C ASP A 81 -2.62 35.34 -11.35
N LYS A 82 -2.87 35.02 -10.07
CA LYS A 82 -3.32 35.99 -9.06
C LYS A 82 -2.85 35.58 -7.66
N GLY A 83 -1.79 36.20 -7.16
CA GLY A 83 -1.51 36.19 -5.73
C GLY A 83 -0.07 36.44 -5.25
N ASP A 84 0.71 37.30 -5.89
CA ASP A 84 1.97 37.77 -5.29
C ASP A 84 1.68 38.98 -4.39
N GLY A 85 1.73 38.75 -3.07
CA GLY A 85 1.90 39.79 -2.06
C GLY A 85 3.19 39.48 -1.30
N GLU A 86 4.18 40.36 -1.47
CA GLU A 86 5.46 40.34 -0.76
C GLU A 86 5.24 40.33 0.76
N ASP A 87 5.88 39.39 1.47
CA ASP A 87 6.23 39.60 2.87
C ASP A 87 7.62 39.01 3.14
N THR A 88 8.54 39.91 3.46
CA THR A 88 9.92 39.66 3.87
C THR A 88 9.99 38.93 5.21
N PRO A 89 10.95 38.00 5.45
CA PRO A 89 11.09 37.36 6.76
C PRO A 89 11.73 38.32 7.77
N GLN A 90 11.04 38.56 8.89
CA GLN A 90 11.64 39.12 10.10
C GLN A 90 12.30 38.01 10.93
N GLU A 91 13.59 38.19 11.22
CA GLU A 91 14.34 37.48 12.25
C GLU A 91 13.71 37.74 13.63
N ILE A 92 13.55 36.68 14.44
CA ILE A 92 13.38 36.77 15.90
C ILE A 92 14.27 35.69 16.54
N PRO A 93 14.95 36.00 17.66
CA PRO A 93 16.21 35.37 18.06
C PRO A 93 16.05 34.11 18.92
N GLU A 94 17.15 33.36 18.97
CA GLU A 94 17.45 32.29 19.92
C GLU A 94 17.19 32.70 21.38
N GLU A 95 16.44 31.87 22.12
CA GLU A 95 16.46 31.88 23.57
C GLU A 95 16.82 30.50 24.11
N VAL A 96 17.84 30.52 24.95
CA VAL A 96 18.52 29.42 25.61
C VAL A 96 17.79 29.12 26.92
N ALA A 97 17.50 27.86 27.20
CA ALA A 97 17.19 27.35 28.54
C ALA A 97 18.00 26.05 28.71
N GLU A 98 19.23 26.13 29.21
CA GLU A 98 19.63 26.08 30.63
C GLU A 98 19.13 24.83 31.36
N VAL A 99 20.10 23.94 31.60
CA VAL A 99 20.05 22.67 32.32
C VAL A 99 20.29 22.95 33.81
N ALA A 100 19.47 22.37 34.69
CA ALA A 100 19.74 22.25 36.13
C ALA A 100 19.36 20.82 36.55
N GLU A 101 20.34 19.93 36.77
CA GLU A 101 20.96 19.58 38.06
C GLU A 101 20.01 18.89 39.07
N GLU A 102 20.17 17.56 39.22
CA GLU A 102 19.92 16.75 40.44
C GLU A 102 20.81 17.25 41.61
N PRO A 103 20.67 16.86 42.92
CA PRO A 103 20.19 15.57 43.51
C PRO A 103 19.52 15.78 44.93
N PRO A 104 19.62 14.91 45.99
CA PRO A 104 19.94 13.48 46.10
C PRO A 104 18.96 12.62 46.95
N SER A 105 19.29 11.32 46.93
CA SER A 105 18.94 10.17 47.79
C SER A 105 18.67 10.41 49.28
N GLU A 106 17.75 9.62 49.86
CA GLU A 106 17.96 8.90 51.13
C GLU A 106 16.89 7.80 51.36
N SER A 107 17.37 6.58 51.69
CA SER A 107 16.65 5.48 52.37
C SER A 107 17.30 5.34 53.76
N PRO A 108 16.67 4.82 54.84
CA PRO A 108 16.49 3.35 54.97
C PRO A 108 15.38 2.87 55.95
N GLY A 109 15.18 1.54 56.05
CA GLY A 109 14.55 0.87 57.20
C GLY A 109 13.70 -0.35 56.81
N THR A 110 14.25 -1.55 56.62
CA THR A 110 14.59 -2.64 57.59
C THR A 110 13.44 -3.59 57.93
N ASP A 111 13.69 -4.86 57.59
CA ASP A 111 13.07 -6.11 58.05
C ASP A 111 12.73 -6.13 59.55
N ASP A 112 11.63 -6.81 59.90
CA ASP A 112 11.65 -7.85 60.94
C ASP A 112 10.31 -8.62 61.00
N GLN A 113 10.42 -9.94 60.92
CA GLN A 113 9.46 -10.97 61.36
C GLN A 113 10.30 -12.01 62.14
N PRO A 114 9.76 -12.94 62.98
CA PRO A 114 8.51 -13.03 63.74
C PRO A 114 8.83 -13.29 65.26
N PRO A 115 7.91 -13.79 66.13
CA PRO A 115 7.78 -15.26 66.26
C PRO A 115 6.38 -15.79 66.64
N SER A 116 6.26 -17.11 66.44
CA SER A 116 5.30 -18.10 66.96
C SER A 116 5.09 -18.09 68.48
N GLU A 117 3.93 -18.55 68.99
CA GLU A 117 3.84 -19.78 69.83
C GLU A 117 2.38 -20.18 70.13
N VAL A 118 2.24 -21.46 70.42
CA VAL A 118 1.08 -22.34 70.56
C VAL A 118 0.51 -22.30 71.98
N ALA A 119 -0.82 -22.46 72.13
CA ALA A 119 -1.41 -23.01 73.35
C ALA A 119 -2.69 -23.81 73.03
N ASP A 120 -2.72 -25.03 73.56
CA ASP A 120 -3.75 -26.08 73.47
C ASP A 120 -5.04 -25.75 74.29
N PRO A 121 -6.14 -26.54 74.12
CA PRO A 121 -7.50 -26.13 74.47
C PRO A 121 -7.97 -26.58 75.87
N GLU A 122 -9.04 -25.95 76.35
CA GLU A 122 -9.85 -26.40 77.50
C GLU A 122 -11.30 -26.76 77.06
N PRO A 123 -12.03 -27.57 77.86
CA PRO A 123 -13.01 -28.53 77.36
C PRO A 123 -14.46 -28.02 77.30
N VAL A 124 -15.24 -28.82 76.57
CA VAL A 124 -16.64 -28.72 76.14
C VAL A 124 -17.64 -28.66 77.31
N GLU A 125 -18.54 -27.70 77.30
CA GLU A 125 -19.88 -27.81 77.91
C GLU A 125 -20.92 -28.01 76.78
N GLU A 126 -21.55 -29.19 76.79
CA GLU A 126 -22.68 -29.52 75.93
C GLU A 126 -23.93 -28.76 76.37
N ASN A 127 -24.48 -27.91 75.49
CA ASN A 127 -25.82 -27.38 75.61
C ASN A 127 -26.77 -28.18 74.69
N PRO A 128 -28.01 -28.47 75.12
CA PRO A 128 -28.93 -29.32 74.39
C PRO A 128 -29.49 -28.63 73.13
N ALA A 129 -29.79 -29.47 72.14
CA ALA A 129 -30.17 -29.16 70.77
C ALA A 129 -31.23 -28.07 70.61
N GLU A 130 -30.89 -27.03 69.84
CA GLU A 130 -31.86 -26.24 69.08
C GLU A 130 -32.05 -26.91 67.70
N GLU A 131 -33.31 -27.06 67.28
CA GLU A 131 -33.66 -27.62 65.98
C GLU A 131 -33.09 -26.76 64.84
N PRO A 132 -32.57 -27.34 63.74
CA PRO A 132 -32.09 -26.57 62.61
C PRO A 132 -33.27 -25.89 61.92
N VAL A 133 -33.36 -24.58 62.07
CA VAL A 133 -34.16 -23.72 61.19
C VAL A 133 -33.60 -23.92 59.79
N GLY A 134 -34.46 -24.38 58.87
CA GLY A 134 -34.08 -24.71 57.50
C GLY A 134 -33.25 -23.61 56.84
N GLU A 135 -32.02 -23.96 56.50
CA GLU A 135 -31.13 -23.15 55.67
C GLU A 135 -31.84 -22.93 54.33
N LEU A 136 -32.23 -21.68 54.07
CA LEU A 136 -32.74 -21.26 52.77
C LEU A 136 -31.59 -21.44 51.78
N LEU A 137 -31.64 -22.52 51.00
CA LEU A 137 -30.75 -22.75 49.87
C LEU A 137 -30.76 -21.50 48.99
N GLU A 138 -29.64 -20.78 48.95
CA GLU A 138 -29.44 -19.73 47.95
C GLU A 138 -29.59 -20.37 46.56
N PRO A 139 -30.36 -19.76 45.65
CA PRO A 139 -30.47 -20.29 44.30
C PRO A 139 -29.07 -20.29 43.66
N LEU A 140 -28.70 -21.43 43.07
CA LEU A 140 -27.49 -21.56 42.27
C LEU A 140 -27.45 -20.40 41.25
N PRO A 141 -26.30 -19.75 41.02
CA PRO A 141 -26.21 -18.72 39.99
C PRO A 141 -26.63 -19.35 38.67
N ASP A 142 -27.65 -18.77 38.04
CA ASP A 142 -28.11 -19.19 36.71
C ASP A 142 -26.89 -19.22 35.78
N GLU A 143 -26.57 -20.39 35.21
CA GLU A 143 -25.55 -20.49 34.17
C GLU A 143 -25.91 -19.47 33.07
N GLU A 144 -25.04 -18.50 32.84
CA GLU A 144 -25.25 -17.50 31.79
C GLU A 144 -25.57 -18.24 30.47
N PRO A 145 -26.61 -17.82 29.74
CA PRO A 145 -26.94 -18.46 28.47
C PRO A 145 -25.69 -18.45 27.58
N PRO A 146 -25.40 -19.54 26.85
CA PRO A 146 -24.22 -19.62 26.01
C PRO A 146 -24.16 -18.39 25.10
N PRO A 147 -22.99 -17.74 24.96
CA PRO A 147 -22.88 -16.49 24.21
C PRO A 147 -23.47 -16.70 22.83
N GLU A 148 -24.41 -15.83 22.45
CA GLU A 148 -24.95 -15.84 21.09
C GLU A 148 -23.79 -15.81 20.09
N PRO A 149 -23.85 -16.58 18.98
CA PRO A 149 -22.79 -16.55 17.99
C PRO A 149 -22.60 -15.09 17.56
N THR A 150 -21.44 -14.52 17.88
CA THR A 150 -21.09 -13.16 17.49
C THR A 150 -21.27 -13.07 15.98
N PRO A 151 -22.12 -12.17 15.45
CA PRO A 151 -22.26 -12.03 14.02
C PRO A 151 -20.88 -11.75 13.41
N ASP A 152 -20.65 -12.24 12.19
CA ASP A 152 -19.42 -11.97 11.45
C ASP A 152 -19.04 -10.49 11.60
N PRO A 153 -17.79 -10.16 11.98
CA PRO A 153 -17.37 -8.78 12.11
C PRO A 153 -17.24 -8.17 10.71
N ILE A 154 -18.39 -7.79 10.18
CA ILE A 154 -18.55 -7.06 8.94
C ILE A 154 -17.94 -5.67 9.15
N VAL A 155 -16.92 -5.38 8.37
CA VAL A 155 -16.18 -4.12 8.43
C VAL A 155 -16.19 -3.40 7.09
N GLY A 156 -15.97 -2.10 7.16
CA GLY A 156 -15.99 -1.19 6.03
C GLY A 156 -16.35 0.22 6.47
N GLY A 157 -16.19 1.18 5.56
CA GLY A 157 -16.51 2.58 5.83
C GLY A 157 -15.36 3.29 6.54
N ALA A 158 -15.62 4.49 7.04
CA ALA A 158 -14.62 5.27 7.76
C ALA A 158 -14.53 4.84 9.22
N ILE A 159 -13.31 4.61 9.69
CA ILE A 159 -12.97 4.51 11.11
C ILE A 159 -12.86 5.93 11.66
N LEU A 160 -13.60 6.25 12.72
CA LEU A 160 -13.76 7.64 13.20
C LEU A 160 -12.89 8.00 14.40
N GLU A 161 -12.31 6.98 15.05
CA GLU A 161 -11.43 7.10 16.20
C GLU A 161 -10.44 5.92 16.20
N ASP A 162 -9.35 6.04 16.96
CA ASP A 162 -8.38 4.96 17.08
C ASP A 162 -9.07 3.65 17.45
N THR A 163 -8.80 2.61 16.67
CA THR A 163 -9.53 1.34 16.73
C THR A 163 -8.57 0.18 16.76
N ILE A 164 -8.89 -0.80 17.60
CA ILE A 164 -8.17 -2.08 17.68
C ILE A 164 -9.07 -3.19 17.12
N TRP A 165 -8.52 -3.98 16.19
CA TRP A 165 -9.14 -5.23 15.76
C TRP A 165 -8.50 -6.39 16.51
N GLU A 166 -9.25 -6.92 17.47
CA GLU A 166 -8.86 -8.03 18.33
C GLU A 166 -9.01 -9.38 17.63
N LYS A 167 -8.23 -10.37 18.06
CA LYS A 167 -8.35 -11.74 17.55
C LYS A 167 -9.74 -12.33 17.86
N ARG A 168 -10.34 -12.97 16.86
CA ARG A 168 -11.62 -13.68 16.96
C ARG A 168 -11.51 -15.06 16.32
N ASP A 169 -12.41 -15.97 16.68
CA ASP A 169 -12.52 -17.30 16.06
C ASP A 169 -13.08 -17.25 14.62
N ILE A 170 -13.59 -16.09 14.22
CA ILE A 170 -14.15 -15.81 12.90
C ILE A 170 -13.44 -14.62 12.25
N PRO A 171 -13.35 -14.59 10.90
CA PRO A 171 -12.64 -13.53 10.20
C PRO A 171 -13.41 -12.20 10.20
N TYR A 172 -12.68 -11.09 10.13
CA TYR A 172 -13.22 -9.80 9.72
C TYR A 172 -13.54 -9.84 8.23
N VAL A 173 -14.78 -9.51 7.88
CA VAL A 173 -15.28 -9.55 6.50
C VAL A 173 -15.41 -8.13 5.98
N VAL A 174 -14.51 -7.74 5.08
CA VAL A 174 -14.51 -6.43 4.43
C VAL A 174 -15.65 -6.39 3.39
N THR A 175 -16.66 -5.58 3.66
CA THR A 175 -17.85 -5.41 2.81
C THR A 175 -17.89 -4.07 2.06
N GLU A 176 -17.01 -3.17 2.40
CA GLU A 176 -16.65 -1.99 1.61
C GLU A 176 -15.24 -1.59 2.04
N SER A 177 -14.54 -0.77 1.25
CA SER A 177 -13.18 -0.35 1.63
C SER A 177 -13.17 0.27 3.03
N VAL A 178 -12.25 -0.19 3.86
CA VAL A 178 -12.00 0.35 5.20
C VAL A 178 -11.16 1.60 5.03
N ARG A 179 -11.68 2.74 5.47
CA ARG A 179 -11.02 4.04 5.35
C ARG A 179 -10.48 4.45 6.70
N ILE A 180 -9.20 4.77 6.75
CA ILE A 180 -8.50 5.25 7.95
C ILE A 180 -8.14 6.71 7.70
N PRO A 181 -8.94 7.67 8.21
CA PRO A 181 -8.69 9.11 8.02
C PRO A 181 -7.36 9.55 8.63
N ALA A 182 -6.90 10.76 8.27
CA ALA A 182 -5.75 11.39 8.90
C ALA A 182 -5.92 11.44 10.42
N ASP A 183 -4.80 11.36 11.14
CA ASP A 183 -4.72 11.35 12.61
C ASP A 183 -5.41 10.16 13.31
N ILE A 184 -5.94 9.18 12.57
CA ILE A 184 -6.53 7.95 13.10
C ILE A 184 -5.61 6.76 12.89
N THR A 185 -5.51 5.91 13.91
CA THR A 185 -4.78 4.64 13.87
C THR A 185 -5.73 3.45 13.91
N LEU A 186 -5.59 2.54 12.94
CA LEU A 186 -6.11 1.17 13.05
C LEU A 186 -4.97 0.24 13.45
N THR A 187 -5.11 -0.40 14.61
CA THR A 187 -4.20 -1.46 15.09
C THR A 187 -4.87 -2.82 14.92
N ILE A 188 -4.19 -3.76 14.29
CA ILE A 188 -4.68 -5.13 14.09
C ILE A 188 -3.81 -6.07 14.93
N GLU A 189 -4.43 -6.80 15.85
CA GLU A 189 -3.72 -7.69 16.77
C GLU A 189 -3.23 -8.98 16.10
N PRO A 190 -2.19 -9.64 16.67
CA PRO A 190 -1.70 -10.92 16.19
C PRO A 190 -2.81 -11.98 16.03
N GLY A 191 -2.75 -12.73 14.92
CA GLY A 191 -3.66 -13.84 14.64
C GLY A 191 -5.02 -13.44 14.06
N VAL A 192 -5.27 -12.15 13.84
CA VAL A 192 -6.47 -11.68 13.14
C VAL A 192 -6.47 -12.16 11.68
N THR A 193 -7.64 -12.61 11.21
CA THR A 193 -7.88 -12.93 9.80
C THR A 193 -8.87 -11.96 9.19
N ILE A 194 -8.52 -11.40 8.04
CA ILE A 194 -9.30 -10.42 7.29
C ILE A 194 -9.52 -10.94 5.88
N THR A 195 -10.77 -10.94 5.44
CA THR A 195 -11.17 -11.46 4.13
C THR A 195 -12.02 -10.43 3.39
N LYS A 196 -11.87 -10.37 2.07
CA LYS A 196 -12.83 -9.65 1.24
C LYS A 196 -14.11 -10.47 1.11
N LYS A 197 -15.27 -9.82 1.23
CA LYS A 197 -16.56 -10.44 0.89
C LYS A 197 -16.59 -10.85 -0.59
N GLU A 198 -17.14 -12.03 -0.84
CA GLU A 198 -17.30 -12.57 -2.20
C GLU A 198 -18.15 -11.66 -3.11
N ASN A 199 -17.85 -11.67 -4.41
CA ASN A 199 -18.61 -10.97 -5.46
C ASN A 199 -18.70 -9.44 -5.31
N MET A 200 -17.78 -8.81 -4.57
CA MET A 200 -17.73 -7.37 -4.43
C MET A 200 -16.84 -6.68 -5.47
N SER A 201 -17.35 -5.60 -6.07
CA SER A 201 -16.64 -4.77 -7.04
C SER A 201 -16.08 -3.50 -6.38
N PHE A 202 -14.90 -3.59 -5.80
CA PHE A 202 -14.10 -2.41 -5.46
C PHE A 202 -12.62 -2.76 -5.60
N ASP A 203 -11.83 -1.73 -5.90
CA ASP A 203 -10.42 -1.87 -6.27
C ASP A 203 -9.51 -2.13 -5.04
N TYR A 204 -9.90 -1.69 -3.84
CA TYR A 204 -9.04 -1.66 -2.64
C TYR A 204 -9.69 -2.19 -1.36
N MET A 205 -8.98 -2.98 -0.54
CA MET A 205 -9.46 -3.38 0.80
C MET A 205 -9.35 -2.23 1.81
N PHE A 206 -8.22 -1.54 1.85
CA PHE A 206 -7.93 -0.44 2.78
C PHE A 206 -7.55 0.83 2.03
N VAL A 207 -8.13 1.94 2.45
CA VAL A 207 -7.78 3.31 2.02
C VAL A 207 -7.19 4.03 3.22
N ILE A 208 -5.90 4.35 3.15
CA ILE A 208 -5.15 4.88 4.29
C ILE A 208 -4.83 6.35 4.04
N SER A 209 -5.26 7.20 4.96
CA SER A 209 -4.84 8.60 5.09
C SER A 209 -4.18 8.85 6.47
N GLY A 210 -4.50 8.04 7.48
CA GLY A 210 -3.80 8.00 8.77
C GLY A 210 -2.78 6.86 8.84
N THR A 211 -2.89 6.03 9.89
CA THR A 211 -1.93 4.95 10.17
C THR A 211 -2.62 3.59 10.25
N LEU A 212 -2.07 2.57 9.58
CA LEU A 212 -2.44 1.17 9.79
C LEU A 212 -1.24 0.39 10.34
N GLN A 213 -1.41 -0.22 11.51
CA GLN A 213 -0.42 -1.09 12.15
C GLN A 213 -0.97 -2.52 12.20
N ALA A 214 -0.23 -3.46 11.63
CA ALA A 214 -0.54 -4.88 11.72
C ALA A 214 0.74 -5.66 12.05
N HIS A 215 0.95 -5.90 13.34
CA HIS A 215 2.12 -6.61 13.85
C HIS A 215 1.69 -8.00 14.32
N GLY A 216 1.81 -8.97 13.43
CA GLY A 216 1.64 -10.38 13.78
C GLY A 216 2.83 -10.92 14.55
N THR A 217 2.81 -12.22 14.81
CA THR A 217 4.00 -12.96 15.28
C THR A 217 4.23 -14.18 14.42
N VAL A 218 5.39 -14.84 14.58
CA VAL A 218 5.69 -16.11 13.90
C VAL A 218 4.58 -17.15 14.14
N ASP A 219 4.11 -17.23 15.39
CA ASP A 219 3.09 -18.20 15.81
C ASP A 219 1.66 -17.74 15.46
N ASN A 220 1.40 -16.44 15.48
CA ASN A 220 0.11 -15.85 15.21
C ASN A 220 0.22 -14.76 14.13
N PRO A 221 0.46 -15.15 12.86
CA PRO A 221 0.54 -14.19 11.77
C PRO A 221 -0.84 -13.58 11.48
N ILE A 222 -0.87 -12.31 11.08
CA ILE A 222 -2.09 -11.65 10.61
C ILE A 222 -2.33 -12.04 9.15
N ILE A 223 -3.56 -12.41 8.80
CA ILE A 223 -3.90 -12.89 7.46
C ILE A 223 -4.78 -11.87 6.74
N PHE A 224 -4.32 -11.41 5.57
CA PHE A 224 -5.12 -10.65 4.61
C PHE A 224 -5.38 -11.51 3.37
N ASP A 225 -6.63 -11.84 3.10
CA ASP A 225 -7.06 -12.57 1.90
C ASP A 225 -7.93 -11.67 1.00
N GLY A 226 -7.39 -11.34 -0.18
CA GLY A 226 -7.98 -10.36 -1.11
C GLY A 226 -9.03 -10.90 -2.05
N GLY A 227 -9.37 -12.20 -1.98
CA GLY A 227 -10.40 -12.79 -2.84
C GLY A 227 -10.08 -12.75 -4.35
N SER A 228 -8.79 -12.68 -4.71
CA SER A 228 -8.22 -12.65 -6.08
C SER A 228 -8.43 -11.38 -6.89
N ASN A 229 -9.21 -10.40 -6.41
CA ASN A 229 -9.55 -9.20 -7.19
C ASN A 229 -9.48 -7.91 -6.37
N SER A 230 -8.56 -7.85 -5.41
CA SER A 230 -8.29 -6.65 -4.61
C SER A 230 -6.84 -6.27 -4.64
N SER A 231 -6.57 -4.98 -4.80
CA SER A 231 -5.37 -4.39 -4.23
C SER A 231 -5.59 -4.21 -2.73
N PHE A 232 -4.58 -4.51 -1.91
CA PHE A 232 -4.77 -4.53 -0.46
C PHE A 232 -4.84 -3.12 0.11
N PHE A 233 -3.84 -2.31 -0.21
CA PHE A 233 -3.67 -0.98 0.37
C PHE A 233 -3.55 0.07 -0.73
N THR A 234 -4.24 1.19 -0.54
CA THR A 234 -4.04 2.42 -1.29
C THR A 234 -3.97 3.58 -0.32
N THR A 235 -3.24 4.62 -0.70
CA THR A 235 -3.42 5.93 -0.09
C THR A 235 -4.33 6.77 -0.96
N ARG A 236 -5.18 7.59 -0.35
CA ARG A 236 -6.06 8.54 -1.04
C ARG A 236 -6.31 9.72 -0.12
N ASP A 237 -6.27 10.93 -0.66
CA ASP A 237 -6.41 12.16 0.13
C ASP A 237 -5.45 12.13 1.35
N SER A 238 -4.26 11.57 1.13
CA SER A 238 -3.22 11.30 2.12
C SER A 238 -2.21 12.45 2.20
N ASP A 239 -1.49 12.50 3.31
CA ASP A 239 -0.40 13.44 3.54
C ASP A 239 0.94 12.72 3.74
N SER A 240 1.99 13.45 4.13
CA SER A 240 3.32 12.90 4.36
C SER A 240 3.43 11.98 5.57
N ASN A 241 2.46 12.01 6.49
CA ASN A 241 2.42 11.20 7.71
C ASN A 241 1.64 9.89 7.51
N THR A 242 0.92 9.74 6.39
CA THR A 242 0.21 8.50 6.07
C THR A 242 1.18 7.31 6.02
N TYR A 243 0.92 6.31 6.87
CA TYR A 243 1.84 5.20 7.06
C TYR A 243 1.15 3.85 7.19
N LEU A 244 1.76 2.83 6.59
CA LEU A 244 1.36 1.43 6.70
C LEU A 244 2.54 0.64 7.27
N ASP A 245 2.34 -0.02 8.40
CA ASP A 245 3.37 -0.84 9.03
C ASP A 245 2.89 -2.28 9.22
N LEU A 246 3.61 -3.21 8.59
CA LEU A 246 3.24 -4.62 8.49
C LEU A 246 4.39 -5.51 8.93
N GLU A 247 4.19 -6.30 9.97
CA GLU A 247 5.14 -7.32 10.41
C GLU A 247 4.45 -8.67 10.57
N TYR A 248 5.13 -9.77 10.19
CA TYR A 248 4.61 -11.14 10.29
C TYR A 248 3.19 -11.33 9.69
N CYS A 249 2.95 -10.70 8.54
CA CYS A 249 1.69 -10.77 7.82
C CYS A 249 1.71 -11.85 6.73
N ARG A 250 0.54 -12.42 6.42
CA ARG A 250 0.29 -13.27 5.26
C ARG A 250 -0.70 -12.59 4.33
N ILE A 251 -0.20 -12.05 3.22
CA ILE A 251 -0.99 -11.27 2.26
C ILE A 251 -1.12 -12.12 1.00
N LYS A 252 -2.34 -12.53 0.65
CA LYS A 252 -2.55 -13.53 -0.39
C LYS A 252 -3.79 -13.32 -1.23
N ASN A 253 -3.73 -13.85 -2.45
CA ASN A 253 -4.86 -13.92 -3.38
C ASN A 253 -5.43 -12.53 -3.66
N GLY A 254 -4.70 -11.72 -4.42
CA GLY A 254 -5.12 -10.37 -4.77
C GLY A 254 -4.51 -9.91 -6.07
N ILE A 255 -4.56 -8.61 -6.30
CA ILE A 255 -3.97 -7.96 -7.47
C ILE A 255 -2.62 -7.39 -7.08
N SER A 256 -2.55 -6.43 -6.16
CA SER A 256 -1.29 -5.81 -5.73
C SER A 256 -1.27 -5.55 -4.23
N LEU A 257 -0.07 -5.43 -3.66
CA LEU A 257 0.11 -5.06 -2.25
C LEU A 257 -0.29 -3.60 -2.06
N TRP A 258 0.29 -2.74 -2.88
CA TRP A 258 0.19 -1.29 -2.76
C TRP A 258 -0.18 -0.67 -4.11
N TYR A 259 -1.24 0.13 -4.15
CA TYR A 259 -1.73 0.78 -5.36
C TYR A 259 -1.92 2.27 -5.12
N SER A 260 -0.84 3.06 -5.16
CA SER A 260 -0.93 4.52 -5.04
C SER A 260 -0.57 5.20 -6.38
N TYR A 261 -1.43 6.11 -6.85
CA TYR A 261 -1.19 6.91 -8.05
C TYR A 261 -1.01 8.38 -7.71
N GLY A 262 0.21 8.76 -7.30
CA GLY A 262 0.54 10.15 -6.97
C GLY A 262 -0.04 10.62 -5.64
N ASN A 263 -0.50 9.70 -4.79
CA ASN A 263 -0.90 9.99 -3.42
C ASN A 263 0.29 9.80 -2.49
N LEU A 264 0.37 10.64 -1.46
CA LEU A 264 1.47 10.66 -0.50
C LEU A 264 1.36 9.46 0.47
N GLY A 265 2.43 9.23 1.22
CA GLY A 265 2.55 8.19 2.23
C GLY A 265 3.68 7.20 1.95
N ALA A 266 3.97 6.37 2.93
CA ALA A 266 5.00 5.33 2.85
C ALA A 266 4.54 4.06 3.56
N PHE A 267 5.33 3.00 3.43
CA PHE A 267 5.07 1.76 4.14
C PHE A 267 6.34 1.02 4.54
N SER A 268 6.22 0.23 5.59
CA SER A 268 7.16 -0.80 6.01
C SER A 268 6.45 -2.14 5.94
N ILE A 269 7.09 -3.12 5.31
CA ILE A 269 6.67 -4.52 5.35
C ILE A 269 7.87 -5.40 5.68
N ARG A 270 7.78 -6.12 6.80
CA ARG A 270 8.84 -6.98 7.29
C ARG A 270 8.37 -8.38 7.65
N TYR A 271 9.26 -9.36 7.51
CA TYR A 271 9.05 -10.74 7.98
C TYR A 271 7.74 -11.38 7.48
N SER A 272 7.23 -10.91 6.34
CA SER A 272 5.90 -11.22 5.84
C SER A 272 5.95 -12.13 4.61
N ARG A 273 4.85 -12.82 4.36
CA ARG A 273 4.67 -13.68 3.18
C ARG A 273 3.62 -13.08 2.27
N ILE A 274 4.02 -12.72 1.06
CA ILE A 274 3.17 -12.13 0.04
C ILE A 274 3.06 -13.15 -1.10
N SER A 275 1.84 -13.52 -1.47
CA SER A 275 1.65 -14.57 -2.48
C SER A 275 0.44 -14.38 -3.39
N ASN A 276 0.55 -14.89 -4.61
CA ASN A 276 -0.55 -14.91 -5.58
C ASN A 276 -1.14 -13.50 -5.80
N LEU A 277 -0.27 -12.55 -6.13
CA LEU A 277 -0.66 -11.18 -6.47
C LEU A 277 -0.55 -10.98 -7.97
N ALA A 278 -1.70 -10.83 -8.63
CA ALA A 278 -1.82 -10.86 -10.09
C ALA A 278 -1.36 -9.59 -10.83
N GLY A 279 -0.87 -8.59 -10.12
CA GLY A 279 -0.47 -7.30 -10.66
C GLY A 279 0.64 -6.62 -9.87
N THR A 280 1.15 -5.55 -10.46
CA THR A 280 2.27 -4.77 -9.93
C THR A 280 1.82 -3.85 -8.81
N SER A 281 2.67 -3.70 -7.80
CA SER A 281 2.50 -2.69 -6.75
C SER A 281 3.23 -1.39 -7.15
N PHE A 282 2.58 -0.24 -6.98
CA PHE A 282 3.05 1.03 -7.52
C PHE A 282 3.48 2.00 -6.41
N ILE A 283 4.78 2.22 -6.27
CA ILE A 283 5.38 3.06 -5.22
C ILE A 283 5.75 4.41 -5.84
N TRP A 284 4.77 5.31 -5.96
CA TRP A 284 4.94 6.63 -6.56
C TRP A 284 5.07 7.72 -5.50
N TYR A 285 6.21 8.40 -5.53
CA TYR A 285 6.55 9.57 -4.73
C TYR A 285 6.26 9.39 -3.23
N PRO A 286 6.80 8.33 -2.59
CA PRO A 286 6.69 8.22 -1.15
C PRO A 286 7.35 9.43 -0.51
N GLU A 287 6.77 9.95 0.58
CA GLU A 287 7.29 11.13 1.31
C GLU A 287 8.16 10.73 2.52
N LEU A 288 8.26 9.43 2.81
CA LEU A 288 9.19 8.85 3.79
C LEU A 288 9.91 7.65 3.15
N ASP A 289 10.91 7.12 3.85
CA ASP A 289 11.56 5.88 3.45
C ASP A 289 10.57 4.70 3.44
N VAL A 290 10.73 3.83 2.44
CA VAL A 290 9.95 2.60 2.29
C VAL A 290 10.86 1.41 2.58
N HIS A 291 10.38 0.51 3.43
CA HIS A 291 11.12 -0.68 3.84
C HIS A 291 10.40 -1.94 3.37
N ILE A 292 11.05 -2.72 2.52
CA ILE A 292 10.59 -4.03 2.07
C ILE A 292 11.68 -5.02 2.46
N GLU A 293 11.56 -5.62 3.64
CA GLU A 293 12.68 -6.35 4.27
C GLU A 293 12.29 -7.73 4.78
N HIS A 294 13.15 -8.75 4.62
CA HIS A 294 12.93 -10.09 5.17
C HIS A 294 11.61 -10.78 4.74
N ASN A 295 11.08 -10.44 3.57
CA ASN A 295 9.81 -11.00 3.09
C ASN A 295 10.02 -12.14 2.10
N THR A 296 9.00 -12.99 1.97
CA THR A 296 8.87 -13.94 0.85
C THR A 296 7.81 -13.45 -0.12
N PHE A 297 8.19 -13.21 -1.37
CA PHE A 297 7.30 -12.92 -2.48
C PHE A 297 7.18 -14.15 -3.37
N LYS A 298 5.99 -14.78 -3.39
CA LYS A 298 5.73 -15.99 -4.17
C LYS A 298 4.65 -15.78 -5.22
N ASN A 299 4.97 -15.93 -6.50
CA ASN A 299 4.02 -15.70 -7.60
C ASN A 299 3.35 -14.32 -7.53
N THR A 300 4.14 -13.25 -7.45
CA THR A 300 3.64 -11.87 -7.34
C THR A 300 3.98 -11.05 -8.59
N GLY A 301 3.36 -9.88 -8.74
CA GLY A 301 3.62 -8.92 -9.83
C GLY A 301 4.71 -7.88 -9.57
N GLY A 302 5.45 -8.03 -8.47
CA GLY A 302 6.56 -7.14 -8.15
C GLY A 302 6.14 -5.69 -7.82
N PHE A 303 7.13 -4.80 -7.99
CA PHE A 303 7.04 -3.39 -7.65
C PHE A 303 7.51 -2.54 -8.84
N ALA A 304 6.81 -1.44 -9.09
CA ALA A 304 7.31 -0.37 -9.93
C ALA A 304 7.45 0.89 -9.06
N ILE A 305 8.61 1.54 -9.16
CA ILE A 305 9.08 2.56 -8.21
C ILE A 305 9.44 3.85 -8.95
N GLU A 306 8.94 4.97 -8.43
CA GLU A 306 9.24 6.31 -8.93
C GLU A 306 9.31 7.23 -7.70
N GLN A 307 10.45 7.87 -7.47
CA GLN A 307 10.75 8.57 -6.22
C GLN A 307 11.31 9.97 -6.49
N ARG A 308 11.17 10.87 -5.51
CA ARG A 308 11.73 12.22 -5.53
C ARG A 308 12.25 12.63 -4.15
N HIS A 309 12.80 13.83 -4.05
CA HIS A 309 13.35 14.39 -2.81
C HIS A 309 14.54 13.56 -2.27
N ASN A 310 14.52 13.17 -1.00
CA ASN A 310 15.63 12.47 -0.34
C ASN A 310 15.21 11.09 0.20
N ASN A 311 14.09 10.56 -0.30
CA ASN A 311 13.51 9.33 0.23
C ASN A 311 14.12 8.10 -0.43
N LYS A 312 14.24 7.03 0.35
CA LYS A 312 14.87 5.78 -0.07
C LYS A 312 13.86 4.65 -0.07
N VAL A 313 13.99 3.75 -1.04
CA VAL A 313 13.26 2.48 -1.05
C VAL A 313 14.28 1.39 -0.82
N TYR A 314 14.20 0.77 0.35
CA TYR A 314 15.03 -0.35 0.76
C TYR A 314 14.32 -1.65 0.41
N ILE A 315 14.95 -2.47 -0.43
CA ILE A 315 14.50 -3.81 -0.77
C ILE A 315 15.62 -4.74 -0.37
N GLN A 316 15.53 -5.30 0.84
CA GLN A 316 16.64 -6.05 1.43
C GLN A 316 16.22 -7.37 2.04
N TYR A 317 17.10 -8.37 1.97
CA TYR A 317 16.87 -9.66 2.62
C TYR A 317 15.58 -10.38 2.21
N ASN A 318 15.01 -10.08 1.03
CA ASN A 318 13.79 -10.74 0.58
C ASN A 318 14.11 -11.96 -0.28
N LEU A 319 13.19 -12.92 -0.28
CA LEU A 319 13.13 -14.00 -1.26
C LEU A 319 12.08 -13.65 -2.32
N PHE A 320 12.50 -13.57 -3.58
CA PHE A 320 11.61 -13.46 -4.74
C PHE A 320 11.56 -14.79 -5.49
N ASP A 321 10.48 -15.55 -5.27
CA ASP A 321 10.25 -16.90 -5.79
C ASP A 321 9.05 -16.93 -6.75
N GLY A 322 9.36 -16.88 -8.05
CA GLY A 322 8.35 -16.89 -9.09
C GLY A 322 7.56 -15.59 -9.23
N LYS A 323 7.01 -15.41 -10.43
CA LYS A 323 6.13 -14.29 -10.78
C LYS A 323 4.74 -14.81 -11.06
N HIS A 324 3.75 -13.94 -10.87
CA HIS A 324 2.39 -14.34 -11.18
C HIS A 324 2.25 -14.71 -12.67
N ARG A 325 1.52 -15.79 -12.97
CA ARG A 325 1.45 -16.37 -14.33
C ARG A 325 0.75 -15.46 -15.34
N ASP A 326 -0.14 -14.60 -14.85
CA ASP A 326 -1.02 -13.76 -15.66
C ASP A 326 -0.53 -12.30 -15.77
N LEU A 327 0.74 -12.03 -15.44
CA LEU A 327 1.30 -10.69 -15.62
C LEU A 327 1.35 -10.33 -17.11
N PRO A 328 1.06 -9.08 -17.47
CA PRO A 328 1.27 -8.62 -18.83
C PRO A 328 2.77 -8.51 -19.12
N ASP A 329 3.17 -8.68 -20.38
CA ASP A 329 4.59 -8.69 -20.81
C ASP A 329 5.37 -7.44 -20.35
N ASN A 330 4.70 -6.28 -20.31
CA ASN A 330 5.30 -5.01 -19.88
C ASN A 330 5.44 -4.86 -18.36
N ALA A 331 5.06 -5.88 -17.59
CA ALA A 331 5.17 -5.94 -16.13
C ALA A 331 5.91 -7.19 -15.65
N ASP A 332 6.63 -7.91 -16.53
CA ASP A 332 7.38 -9.12 -16.18
C ASP A 332 8.73 -8.80 -15.50
N TYR A 333 8.67 -8.10 -14.37
CA TYR A 333 9.80 -7.80 -13.49
C TYR A 333 9.42 -8.01 -12.01
N TRP A 334 10.41 -8.22 -11.14
CA TRP A 334 10.16 -8.11 -9.69
C TRP A 334 10.30 -6.68 -9.21
N ILE A 335 11.30 -5.95 -9.72
CA ILE A 335 11.50 -4.54 -9.40
C ILE A 335 11.77 -3.76 -10.69
N GLN A 336 10.93 -2.78 -10.96
CA GLN A 336 11.19 -1.75 -11.97
C GLN A 336 11.40 -0.41 -11.26
N ASN A 337 12.44 0.34 -11.65
CA ASN A 337 12.54 1.76 -11.34
C ASN A 337 12.24 2.57 -12.60
N ARG A 338 11.34 3.54 -12.47
CA ARG A 338 10.89 4.44 -13.53
C ARG A 338 11.41 5.87 -13.36
N GLY A 339 12.04 6.17 -12.24
CA GLY A 339 12.58 7.49 -11.96
C GLY A 339 13.05 7.62 -10.52
N SER A 340 14.25 8.17 -10.36
CA SER A 340 14.81 8.61 -9.09
C SER A 340 15.22 10.07 -9.26
N PHE A 341 14.37 10.98 -8.78
CA PHE A 341 14.64 12.41 -8.85
C PHE A 341 15.37 12.90 -7.58
N ASN A 342 16.11 14.01 -7.71
CA ASN A 342 16.87 14.64 -6.63
C ASN A 342 17.93 13.69 -6.01
N GLN A 343 17.82 13.38 -4.72
CA GLN A 343 18.74 12.52 -3.96
C GLN A 343 18.07 11.18 -3.58
N SER A 344 16.92 10.85 -4.17
CA SER A 344 16.22 9.59 -3.89
C SER A 344 16.98 8.38 -4.42
N GLU A 345 16.88 7.26 -3.71
CA GLU A 345 17.62 6.03 -4.03
C GLU A 345 16.69 4.80 -3.94
N THR A 346 16.83 3.90 -4.92
CA THR A 346 16.31 2.53 -4.82
C THR A 346 17.50 1.59 -4.54
N ILE A 347 17.50 0.97 -3.36
CA ILE A 347 18.61 0.16 -2.85
C ILE A 347 18.14 -1.30 -2.73
N ILE A 348 18.74 -2.18 -3.53
CA ILE A 348 18.37 -3.59 -3.63
C ILE A 348 19.58 -4.42 -3.20
N GLN A 349 19.57 -4.99 -1.99
CA GLN A 349 20.74 -5.70 -1.47
C GLN A 349 20.35 -6.94 -0.66
N TYR A 350 21.19 -7.98 -0.67
CA TYR A 350 21.02 -9.18 0.14
C TYR A 350 19.71 -9.95 -0.12
N ASN A 351 19.06 -9.73 -1.26
CA ASN A 351 17.90 -10.49 -1.69
C ASN A 351 18.34 -11.78 -2.40
N SER A 352 17.41 -12.74 -2.48
CA SER A 352 17.56 -13.93 -3.30
C SER A 352 16.50 -13.98 -4.39
N PHE A 353 16.94 -14.08 -5.65
CA PHE A 353 16.08 -14.21 -6.83
C PHE A 353 16.14 -15.66 -7.33
N SER A 354 15.02 -16.38 -7.27
CA SER A 354 15.01 -17.84 -7.51
C SER A 354 14.74 -18.26 -8.97
N SER A 355 14.43 -17.32 -9.86
CA SER A 355 14.06 -17.60 -11.26
C SER A 355 14.96 -16.83 -12.23
N ALA A 356 16.01 -17.48 -12.72
CA ALA A 356 16.99 -16.89 -13.63
C ALA A 356 16.51 -16.76 -15.09
N ASP A 357 15.31 -17.23 -15.40
CA ASP A 357 14.75 -17.26 -16.76
C ASP A 357 13.95 -16.01 -17.13
N ARG A 358 13.83 -15.03 -16.21
CA ARG A 358 13.06 -13.80 -16.43
C ARG A 358 13.76 -12.59 -15.85
N THR A 359 13.43 -11.41 -16.37
CA THR A 359 13.93 -10.12 -15.88
C THR A 359 13.59 -9.94 -14.40
N ALA A 360 14.59 -9.90 -13.52
CA ALA A 360 14.40 -9.58 -12.12
C ALA A 360 14.27 -8.07 -11.91
N LEU A 361 15.22 -7.32 -12.48
CA LEU A 361 15.34 -5.89 -12.31
C LEU A 361 15.21 -5.17 -13.65
N GLN A 362 14.55 -4.02 -13.66
CA GLN A 362 14.41 -3.20 -14.86
C GLN A 362 14.54 -1.71 -14.57
N LEU A 363 15.37 -1.03 -15.35
CA LEU A 363 15.26 0.42 -15.54
C LEU A 363 14.29 0.67 -16.70
N ALA A 364 13.22 1.43 -16.46
CA ALA A 364 12.21 1.66 -17.48
C ALA A 364 12.80 2.45 -18.67
N PRO A 365 12.61 1.99 -19.92
CA PRO A 365 12.97 2.75 -21.11
C PRO A 365 12.20 4.07 -21.21
N GLU A 366 12.77 5.05 -21.90
CA GLU A 366 12.15 6.38 -22.13
C GLU A 366 11.92 7.20 -20.84
N HIS A 367 12.65 6.86 -19.78
CA HIS A 367 12.68 7.57 -18.50
C HIS A 367 14.11 7.98 -18.17
N ASP A 368 14.42 9.29 -18.25
CA ASP A 368 15.80 9.80 -18.19
C ASP A 368 16.42 9.84 -16.77
N SER A 369 15.63 9.56 -15.73
CA SER A 369 16.07 9.60 -14.32
C SER A 369 16.02 8.24 -13.62
N ALA A 370 15.70 7.16 -14.34
CA ALA A 370 15.58 5.84 -13.72
C ALA A 370 16.96 5.36 -13.22
N SER A 371 17.04 4.97 -11.95
CA SER A 371 18.29 4.46 -11.36
C SER A 371 18.02 3.52 -10.17
N MET A 372 18.88 2.53 -9.98
CA MET A 372 18.86 1.65 -8.81
C MET A 372 20.26 1.03 -8.59
N THR A 373 20.52 0.57 -7.37
CA THR A 373 21.70 -0.25 -7.05
C THR A 373 21.27 -1.64 -6.61
N ALA A 374 22.01 -2.67 -7.03
CA ALA A 374 21.63 -4.08 -6.90
C ALA A 374 22.80 -4.96 -6.40
N THR A 375 23.67 -4.44 -5.55
CA THR A 375 24.85 -5.15 -5.06
C THR A 375 24.51 -6.14 -3.94
N ASN A 376 25.36 -7.13 -3.74
CA ASN A 376 25.25 -8.17 -2.72
C ASN A 376 23.94 -8.97 -2.78
N ASN A 377 23.35 -9.18 -3.96
CA ASN A 377 22.20 -10.09 -4.11
C ASN A 377 22.66 -11.48 -4.56
N TYR A 378 21.88 -12.51 -4.22
CA TYR A 378 22.00 -13.85 -4.79
C TYR A 378 21.02 -14.02 -5.95
N TRP A 379 21.53 -14.39 -7.12
CA TRP A 379 20.76 -14.45 -8.38
C TRP A 379 20.31 -15.85 -8.78
N GLY A 380 20.48 -16.84 -7.89
CA GLY A 380 20.25 -18.25 -8.22
C GLY A 380 21.35 -18.88 -9.11
N THR A 381 22.37 -18.10 -9.49
CA THR A 381 23.48 -18.50 -10.35
C THR A 381 24.71 -17.63 -10.09
N GLN A 382 25.88 -18.10 -10.49
CA GLN A 382 27.14 -17.33 -10.53
C GLN A 382 27.60 -17.06 -11.98
N ASP A 383 26.83 -17.48 -12.98
CA ASP A 383 27.10 -17.16 -14.39
C ASP A 383 26.71 -15.71 -14.67
N GLU A 384 27.70 -14.86 -14.87
CA GLU A 384 27.51 -13.42 -15.12
C GLU A 384 26.63 -13.13 -16.33
N ASN A 385 26.62 -14.00 -17.35
CA ASN A 385 25.74 -13.79 -18.52
C ASN A 385 24.27 -14.02 -18.15
N LEU A 386 24.00 -15.01 -17.27
CA LEU A 386 22.66 -15.26 -16.77
C LEU A 386 22.23 -14.14 -15.80
N ILE A 387 23.13 -13.67 -14.94
CA ILE A 387 22.85 -12.52 -14.06
C ILE A 387 22.54 -11.27 -14.89
N ALA A 388 23.36 -10.97 -15.90
CA ALA A 388 23.12 -9.86 -16.81
C ALA A 388 21.78 -9.99 -17.54
N ALA A 389 21.41 -11.19 -18.00
CA ALA A 389 20.11 -11.43 -18.65
C ALA A 389 18.90 -11.24 -17.71
N MET A 390 19.09 -11.31 -16.39
CA MET A 390 18.05 -10.99 -15.40
C MET A 390 17.90 -9.48 -15.16
N ILE A 391 18.77 -8.65 -15.70
CA ILE A 391 18.79 -7.20 -15.48
C ILE A 391 18.54 -6.53 -16.82
N TYR A 392 17.45 -5.78 -16.94
CA TYR A 392 17.16 -5.00 -18.13
C TYR A 392 17.57 -3.54 -17.91
N ASP A 393 18.67 -3.13 -18.53
CA ASP A 393 19.23 -1.79 -18.40
C ASP A 393 19.79 -1.25 -19.73
N ARG A 394 20.67 -0.23 -19.66
CA ARG A 394 21.26 0.40 -20.84
C ARG A 394 22.16 -0.52 -21.68
N ASN A 395 22.60 -1.67 -21.16
CA ASN A 395 23.26 -2.70 -21.96
C ASN A 395 22.29 -3.37 -22.95
N ASP A 396 21.01 -3.49 -22.57
CA ASP A 396 19.97 -4.12 -23.37
C ASP A 396 19.26 -3.11 -24.29
N ASP A 397 18.99 -1.91 -23.77
CA ASP A 397 18.24 -0.88 -24.46
C ASP A 397 18.84 0.52 -24.25
N PRO A 398 19.33 1.19 -25.30
CA PRO A 398 19.91 2.53 -25.18
C PRO A 398 18.91 3.60 -24.70
N ALA A 399 17.60 3.32 -24.69
CA ALA A 399 16.57 4.18 -24.14
C ALA A 399 16.44 4.11 -22.60
N CYS A 400 17.13 3.17 -21.93
CA CYS A 400 17.26 3.19 -20.47
C CYS A 400 18.27 4.26 -20.02
N ALA A 401 17.95 4.97 -18.93
CA ALA A 401 18.78 6.08 -18.44
C ALA A 401 20.20 5.68 -17.99
N GLY A 402 20.41 4.44 -17.54
CA GLY A 402 21.66 4.04 -16.92
C GLY A 402 21.88 2.54 -16.84
N TYR A 403 22.93 2.16 -16.12
CA TYR A 403 23.32 0.78 -15.87
C TYR A 403 23.02 0.43 -14.41
N VAL A 404 22.55 -0.78 -14.16
CA VAL A 404 22.32 -1.28 -12.80
C VAL A 404 23.59 -1.93 -12.30
N SER A 405 24.19 -1.35 -11.24
CA SER A 405 25.34 -1.96 -10.59
C SER A 405 24.91 -3.16 -9.74
N TYR A 406 25.32 -4.37 -10.13
CA TYR A 406 24.98 -5.63 -9.43
C TYR A 406 26.18 -6.35 -8.78
N SER A 407 27.40 -5.83 -8.96
CA SER A 407 28.62 -6.41 -8.41
C SER A 407 29.08 -5.68 -7.14
N PRO A 408 29.54 -6.38 -6.08
CA PRO A 408 29.64 -7.84 -5.97
C PRO A 408 28.26 -8.50 -5.89
N TYR A 409 28.17 -9.79 -6.24
CA TYR A 409 26.99 -10.63 -6.05
C TYR A 409 27.33 -11.82 -5.14
N LEU A 410 26.33 -12.38 -4.46
CA LEU A 410 26.52 -13.48 -3.52
C LEU A 410 26.59 -14.83 -4.26
N THR A 411 27.33 -15.77 -3.69
CA THR A 411 27.46 -17.15 -4.21
C THR A 411 26.37 -18.09 -3.71
N GLU A 412 25.71 -17.72 -2.61
CA GLU A 412 24.60 -18.40 -1.96
C GLU A 412 23.63 -17.36 -1.34
N PRO A 413 22.37 -17.72 -1.01
CA PRO A 413 21.46 -16.82 -0.30
C PRO A 413 22.07 -16.24 0.97
N HIS A 414 21.75 -14.98 1.29
CA HIS A 414 22.14 -14.39 2.58
C HIS A 414 21.44 -15.13 3.74
N LEU A 415 22.09 -15.23 4.90
CA LEU A 415 21.56 -15.97 6.06
C LEU A 415 20.22 -15.41 6.57
N ASP A 416 20.03 -14.10 6.45
CA ASP A 416 18.80 -13.42 6.86
C ASP A 416 17.72 -13.38 5.76
N THR A 417 17.98 -13.96 4.58
CA THR A 417 16.94 -14.16 3.57
C THR A 417 16.03 -15.32 4.00
N PRO A 418 14.69 -15.17 3.93
CA PRO A 418 13.78 -16.28 4.22
C PRO A 418 14.06 -17.53 3.36
N PRO A 419 13.92 -18.74 3.94
CA PRO A 419 14.08 -19.97 3.18
C PRO A 419 12.95 -20.15 2.15
N ASN A 420 13.27 -20.83 1.04
CA ASN A 420 12.33 -21.17 -0.03
C ASN A 420 11.29 -22.22 0.38
#